data_AF-A0A0D2YEZ7-F1
#
_entry.id   AF-A0A0D2YEZ7-F1
#
_cell.length_a   1.000
_cell.length_b   1.000
_cell.length_c   1.000
_cell.angle_alpha   90.00
_cell.angle_beta   90.00
_cell.angle_gamma   90.00
#
_symmetry.space_group_name_H-M   'P 1'
#
loop_
_entity.id
_entity.type
_entity.pdbx_description
1 polymer ?
#
loop_
_entity_poly.entity_id
_entity_poly.type
_entity_poly.pdbx_seq_one_letter_code
_entity_poly.pdbx_strand_id
1 'polypeptide(L)'
;MTQQRAKRLSNFRGDDGSITSSAKANKFRSFTNESSLTSYFRIQKQLLAYYYRVVFGADGHFTRDCDNQVVPRDTIEATSIQQKAMKDIIRILRRQEKMVREKNNNNDDHDDNTEVNGDLDNNDHELKHAIRKFYISLICQTVGSRPFRSAILSFCAMKSRKKSWTRQSDKEQRRLCTWHKPAARRLQL
;
A
#
# COMPACT_ATOMS: atom_id res chain seq x y z
N MET A 1 -25.53 -8.01 -14.86
CA MET A 1 -24.59 -7.62 -15.94
C MET A 1 -25.42 -7.43 -17.21
N THR A 2 -25.41 -6.25 -17.84
CA THR A 2 -26.26 -5.99 -19.03
C THR A 2 -25.56 -6.41 -20.32
N GLN A 3 -26.30 -6.83 -21.35
CA GLN A 3 -25.72 -7.21 -22.65
C GLN A 3 -24.84 -6.09 -23.22
N GLN A 4 -25.22 -4.82 -23.03
CA GLN A 4 -24.41 -3.68 -23.44
C GLN A 4 -23.05 -3.60 -22.72
N ARG A 5 -23.01 -3.97 -21.44
CA ARG A 5 -21.77 -3.99 -20.64
C ARG A 5 -20.88 -5.16 -21.03
N ALA A 6 -21.45 -6.32 -21.35
CA ALA A 6 -20.72 -7.46 -21.89
C ALA A 6 -20.10 -7.16 -23.26
N LYS A 7 -20.85 -6.50 -24.15
CA LYS A 7 -20.38 -6.12 -25.51
C LYS A 7 -19.28 -5.04 -25.50
N ARG A 8 -19.25 -4.15 -24.50
CA ARG A 8 -18.12 -3.20 -24.31
C ARG A 8 -16.87 -3.88 -23.77
N LEU A 9 -17.02 -4.93 -22.96
CA LEU A 9 -15.90 -5.69 -22.42
C LEU A 9 -15.31 -6.67 -23.44
N SER A 10 -16.11 -7.17 -24.40
CA SER A 10 -15.61 -8.01 -25.50
C SER A 10 -14.69 -7.25 -26.47
N ASN A 11 -14.93 -5.95 -26.66
CA ASN A 11 -14.13 -5.09 -27.53
C ASN A 11 -12.73 -4.75 -26.97
N PHE A 12 -12.36 -5.29 -25.80
CA PHE A 12 -11.03 -5.12 -25.22
C PHE A 12 -9.97 -6.03 -25.88
N ARG A 13 -10.42 -7.06 -26.61
CA ARG A 13 -9.59 -7.83 -27.54
C ARG A 13 -9.70 -7.15 -28.89
N GLY A 14 -8.58 -6.56 -29.30
CA GLY A 14 -8.52 -5.66 -30.44
C GLY A 14 -9.16 -6.24 -31.69
N ASP A 15 -9.86 -5.39 -32.41
CA ASP A 15 -9.99 -5.54 -33.85
C ASP A 15 -9.73 -4.20 -34.51
N ASP A 16 -9.03 -4.30 -35.62
CA ASP A 16 -8.45 -3.23 -36.40
C ASP A 16 -9.52 -2.60 -37.31
N GLY A 17 -9.40 -1.30 -37.55
CA GLY A 17 -10.16 -0.63 -38.60
C GLY A 17 -10.69 0.73 -38.19
N SER A 18 -9.83 1.75 -38.37
CA SER A 18 -10.22 3.16 -38.49
C SER A 18 -10.94 3.76 -37.28
N ILE A 19 -10.23 4.54 -36.46
CA ILE A 19 -10.65 5.88 -36.02
C ILE A 19 -9.51 6.50 -35.17
N THR A 20 -8.90 7.50 -35.80
CA THR A 20 -8.26 8.71 -35.24
C THR A 20 -7.11 8.60 -34.22
N SER A 21 -5.99 9.11 -34.71
CA SER A 21 -4.80 9.60 -34.01
C SER A 21 -5.08 10.39 -32.72
N SER A 22 -4.53 9.89 -31.61
CA SER A 22 -3.89 10.65 -30.50
C SER A 22 -4.13 9.99 -29.15
N ALA A 23 -3.78 8.71 -29.07
CA ALA A 23 -3.31 8.02 -27.88
C ALA A 23 -3.06 6.61 -28.38
N LYS A 24 -1.83 6.10 -28.29
CA LYS A 24 -1.59 4.66 -28.45
C LYS A 24 -2.37 3.98 -27.33
N ALA A 25 -3.65 3.65 -27.59
CA ALA A 25 -4.46 2.83 -26.72
C ALA A 25 -3.76 1.47 -26.70
N ASN A 26 -2.92 1.27 -25.70
CA ASN A 26 -2.20 0.02 -25.55
C ASN A 26 -3.25 -1.09 -25.50
N LYS A 27 -3.30 -1.94 -26.55
CA LYS A 27 -4.09 -3.19 -26.55
C LYS A 27 -3.87 -3.86 -25.20
N PHE A 28 -4.93 -4.39 -24.60
CA PHE A 28 -4.81 -5.09 -23.33
C PHE A 28 -3.79 -6.21 -23.47
N ARG A 29 -2.63 -6.04 -22.83
CA ARG A 29 -1.59 -7.04 -22.85
C ARG A 29 -1.99 -8.11 -21.85
N SER A 30 -2.13 -9.35 -22.33
CA SER A 30 -2.34 -10.51 -21.47
C SER A 30 -1.16 -10.76 -20.52
N PHE A 31 0.02 -10.26 -20.87
CA PHE A 31 1.22 -10.34 -20.05
C PHE A 31 1.73 -8.94 -19.68
N THR A 32 2.08 -8.77 -18.42
CA THR A 32 2.84 -7.61 -17.94
C THR A 32 4.32 -7.87 -18.14
N ASN A 33 5.07 -6.87 -18.61
CA ASN A 33 6.53 -6.98 -18.71
C ASN A 33 7.13 -7.22 -17.31
N GLU A 34 8.17 -8.05 -17.22
CA GLU A 34 8.85 -8.39 -15.95
C GLU A 34 9.29 -7.14 -15.17
N SER A 35 9.85 -6.15 -15.88
CA SER A 35 10.24 -4.86 -15.29
C SER A 35 9.09 -4.11 -14.60
N SER A 36 7.86 -4.28 -15.11
CA SER A 36 6.65 -3.71 -14.51
C SER A 36 6.23 -4.46 -13.25
N LEU A 37 6.28 -5.80 -13.27
CA LEU A 37 6.02 -6.63 -12.09
C LEU A 37 7.00 -6.30 -10.96
N THR A 38 8.30 -6.27 -11.25
CA THR A 38 9.35 -5.90 -10.29
C THR A 38 9.09 -4.51 -9.70
N SER A 39 8.67 -3.56 -10.53
CA SER A 39 8.30 -2.21 -10.08
C SER A 39 7.08 -2.23 -9.15
N TYR A 40 6.04 -3.00 -9.46
CA TYR A 40 4.85 -3.12 -8.60
C TYR A 40 5.16 -3.79 -7.26
N PHE A 41 5.91 -4.89 -7.27
CA PHE A 41 6.37 -5.54 -6.05
C PHE A 41 7.17 -4.58 -5.17
N ARG A 42 8.07 -3.80 -5.78
CA ARG A 42 8.83 -2.78 -5.05
C ARG A 42 7.91 -1.73 -4.42
N ILE A 43 6.93 -1.21 -5.16
CA ILE A 43 5.97 -0.23 -4.63
C ILE A 43 5.15 -0.83 -3.49
N GLN A 44 4.72 -2.07 -3.64
CA GLN A 44 3.92 -2.79 -2.66
C GLN A 44 4.69 -3.01 -1.35
N LYS A 45 5.98 -3.41 -1.44
CA LYS A 45 6.88 -3.49 -0.28
C LYS A 45 7.08 -2.13 0.40
N GLN A 46 7.24 -1.07 -0.39
CA GLN A 46 7.36 0.30 0.14
C GLN A 46 6.10 0.74 0.89
N LEU A 47 4.91 0.41 0.37
CA LEU A 47 3.64 0.70 1.04
C LEU A 47 3.52 -0.05 2.36
N LEU A 48 3.91 -1.33 2.41
CA LEU A 48 3.89 -2.12 3.63
C LEU A 48 4.81 -1.53 4.70
N ALA A 49 6.06 -1.22 4.33
CA ALA A 49 7.04 -0.61 5.22
C ALA A 49 6.58 0.79 5.69
N TYR A 50 5.99 1.58 4.79
CA TYR A 50 5.42 2.88 5.13
C TYR A 50 4.32 2.74 6.18
N TYR A 51 3.35 1.85 5.95
CA TYR A 51 2.26 1.65 6.89
C TYR A 51 2.79 1.22 8.26
N TYR A 52 3.71 0.24 8.28
CA TYR A 52 4.32 -0.21 9.53
C TYR A 52 4.98 0.95 10.29
N ARG A 53 5.85 1.73 9.62
CA ARG A 53 6.63 2.79 10.29
C ARG A 53 5.82 4.03 10.66
N VAL A 54 4.95 4.48 9.76
CA VAL A 54 4.27 5.79 9.87
C VAL A 54 2.92 5.68 10.57
N VAL A 55 2.20 4.59 10.34
CA VAL A 55 0.81 4.44 10.78
C VAL A 55 0.71 3.53 12.00
N PHE A 56 1.39 2.39 11.95
CA PHE A 56 1.28 1.36 12.99
C PHE A 56 2.25 1.55 14.16
N GLY A 57 3.49 1.96 13.88
CA GLY A 57 4.56 2.08 14.88
C GLY A 57 4.22 3.06 15.99
N ALA A 58 4.36 2.62 17.25
CA ALA A 58 4.01 3.41 18.43
C ALA A 58 4.93 4.62 18.63
N ASP A 59 6.18 4.51 18.20
CA ASP A 59 7.20 5.55 18.30
C ASP A 59 7.11 6.57 17.15
N GLY A 60 6.30 6.25 16.12
CA GLY A 60 6.20 7.03 14.90
C GLY A 60 7.48 6.99 14.06
N HIS A 61 7.38 7.48 12.82
CA HIS A 61 8.55 7.61 11.93
C HIS A 61 9.09 9.03 11.85
N PHE A 62 8.24 10.03 12.11
CA PHE A 62 8.55 11.44 11.95
C PHE A 62 8.85 12.05 13.31
N THR A 63 9.99 12.73 13.40
CA THR A 63 10.32 13.59 14.54
C THR A 63 9.49 14.87 14.46
N ARG A 64 9.09 15.38 15.62
CA ARG A 64 8.48 16.70 15.74
C ARG A 64 9.54 17.70 16.18
N ASP A 65 9.67 18.78 15.42
CA ASP A 65 10.52 19.91 15.77
C ASP A 65 9.82 20.86 16.76
N CYS A 66 8.47 20.84 16.78
CA CYS A 66 7.65 21.55 17.75
C CYS A 66 6.33 20.82 18.03
N ASP A 67 5.74 21.06 19.20
CA ASP A 67 4.54 20.35 19.67
C ASP A 67 3.31 20.52 18.74
N ASN A 68 3.24 21.64 18.02
CA ASN A 68 2.14 21.95 17.11
C ASN A 68 2.31 21.34 15.71
N GLN A 69 3.43 20.65 15.44
CA GLN A 69 3.69 20.07 14.13
C GLN A 69 2.83 18.82 13.90
N VAL A 70 1.90 18.93 12.95
CA VAL A 70 1.09 17.81 12.47
C VAL A 70 1.97 16.91 11.60
N VAL A 71 2.17 15.67 12.03
CA VAL A 71 2.85 14.64 11.23
C VAL A 71 1.83 13.71 10.58
N PRO A 72 2.20 12.95 9.52
CA PRO A 72 1.27 12.07 8.83
C PRO A 72 0.49 11.11 9.74
N ARG A 73 1.12 10.64 10.83
CA ARG A 73 0.46 9.78 11.82
C ARG A 73 -0.76 10.43 12.48
N ASP A 74 -0.74 11.74 12.68
CA ASP A 74 -1.84 12.49 13.32
C ASP A 74 -3.03 12.70 12.38
N THR A 75 -2.79 12.57 11.07
CA THR A 75 -3.80 12.80 10.03
C THR A 75 -4.41 11.49 9.54
N ILE A 76 -3.61 10.41 9.48
CA ILE A 76 -4.05 9.13 8.93
C ILE A 76 -4.97 8.42 9.92
N GLU A 77 -6.18 8.10 9.47
CA GLU A 77 -7.19 7.41 10.28
C GLU A 77 -7.17 5.91 9.94
N ALA A 78 -6.26 5.18 10.57
CA ALA A 78 -6.15 3.74 10.39
C ALA A 78 -7.38 3.00 10.93
N THR A 79 -8.01 2.16 10.10
CA THR A 79 -9.18 1.38 10.55
C THR A 79 -8.76 0.23 11.47
N SER A 80 -9.67 -0.21 12.33
CA SER A 80 -9.45 -1.36 13.21
C SER A 80 -9.06 -2.63 12.43
N ILE A 81 -9.63 -2.82 11.23
CA ILE A 81 -9.33 -3.94 10.34
C ILE A 81 -7.88 -3.85 9.84
N GLN A 82 -7.44 -2.67 9.40
CA GLN A 82 -6.06 -2.48 8.93
C GLN A 82 -5.05 -2.70 10.07
N GLN A 83 -5.33 -2.14 11.25
CA GLN A 83 -4.50 -2.35 12.43
C GLN A 83 -4.44 -3.82 12.82
N LYS A 84 -5.58 -4.52 12.82
CA LYS A 84 -5.65 -5.96 13.12
C LYS A 84 -4.84 -6.77 12.10
N ALA A 85 -4.99 -6.49 10.81
CA ALA A 85 -4.25 -7.20 9.77
C ALA A 85 -2.74 -7.00 9.91
N MET A 86 -2.28 -5.78 10.26
CA MET A 86 -0.87 -5.52 10.54
C MET A 86 -0.38 -6.25 11.80
N LYS A 87 -1.17 -6.27 12.88
CA LYS A 87 -0.86 -7.06 14.09
C LYS A 87 -0.73 -8.54 13.77
N ASP A 88 -1.62 -9.08 12.93
CA ASP A 88 -1.60 -10.48 12.52
C ASP A 88 -0.29 -10.80 11.75
N ILE A 89 0.12 -9.95 10.80
CA ILE A 89 1.41 -10.11 10.09
C ILE A 89 2.58 -10.16 11.06
N ILE A 90 2.68 -9.20 11.98
CA ILE A 90 3.80 -9.13 12.94
C ILE A 90 3.80 -10.35 13.87
N ARG A 91 2.63 -10.77 14.33
CA ARG A 91 2.47 -11.96 15.19
C ARG A 91 2.98 -13.22 14.50
N ILE A 92 2.61 -13.42 13.23
CA ILE A 92 3.04 -14.57 12.43
C ILE A 92 4.56 -14.54 12.23
N LEU A 93 5.13 -13.39 11.83
CA LEU A 93 6.57 -13.24 11.64
C LEU A 93 7.37 -13.53 12.91
N ARG A 94 6.91 -13.06 14.07
CA ARG A 94 7.56 -13.34 15.36
C ARG A 94 7.52 -14.82 15.74
N ARG A 95 6.45 -15.53 15.39
CA ARG A 95 6.36 -16.99 15.60
C ARG A 95 7.36 -17.72 14.71
N GLN A 96 7.44 -17.35 13.43
CA GLN A 96 8.41 -17.92 12.49
C GLN A 96 9.85 -17.70 12.98
N GLU A 97 10.20 -16.49 13.42
CA GLU A 97 11.53 -16.17 13.96
C GLU A 97 11.87 -17.03 15.19
N LYS A 98 10.90 -17.21 16.11
CA LYS A 98 11.07 -18.04 17.30
C LYS A 98 11.35 -19.51 16.93
N MET A 99 10.57 -20.07 15.99
CA MET A 99 10.75 -21.46 15.55
C MET A 99 12.10 -21.69 14.88
N VAL A 100 12.57 -20.73 14.06
CA VAL A 100 13.91 -20.81 13.47
C VAL A 100 15.00 -20.79 14.54
N ARG A 101 14.85 -19.96 15.58
CA ARG A 101 15.81 -19.90 16.69
C ARG A 101 15.83 -21.19 17.51
N GLU A 102 14.66 -21.75 17.80
CA GLU A 102 14.54 -23.02 18.55
C GLU A 102 15.12 -24.20 17.77
N LYS A 103 14.90 -24.25 16.45
CA LYS A 103 15.53 -25.26 15.59
C LYS A 103 17.05 -25.15 15.59
N ASN A 104 17.60 -23.94 15.52
CA ASN A 104 19.05 -23.75 15.55
C ASN A 104 19.70 -24.15 16.88
N ASN A 105 18.98 -24.05 17.99
CA ASN A 105 19.49 -24.42 19.32
C ASN A 105 19.41 -25.93 19.62
N ASN A 106 18.56 -26.67 18.91
CA ASN A 106 18.31 -28.10 19.17
C ASN A 106 19.10 -29.04 18.22
N ASN A 107 19.94 -28.51 17.34
CA ASN A 107 20.67 -29.30 16.33
C ASN A 107 21.96 -29.97 16.86
N ASP A 108 22.17 -30.03 18.18
CA ASP A 108 23.37 -30.64 18.74
C ASP A 108 23.27 -32.14 19.00
N ASP A 109 22.12 -32.81 18.84
CA ASP A 109 22.08 -34.28 18.91
C ASP A 109 20.96 -34.91 18.08
N HIS A 110 21.39 -35.79 17.17
CA HIS A 110 20.72 -36.93 16.56
C HIS A 110 19.89 -36.77 15.27
N ASP A 111 20.24 -37.69 14.35
CA ASP A 111 19.67 -37.99 13.04
C ASP A 111 18.25 -38.57 13.19
N ASP A 112 17.23 -37.82 12.78
CA ASP A 112 15.95 -38.44 12.44
C ASP A 112 15.26 -37.69 11.29
N ASN A 113 14.91 -38.46 10.26
CA ASN A 113 14.21 -38.05 9.06
C ASN A 113 12.72 -37.80 9.37
N THR A 114 12.42 -36.79 10.19
CA THR A 114 11.04 -36.32 10.35
C THR A 114 10.70 -35.30 9.27
N GLU A 115 9.65 -35.59 8.50
CA GLU A 115 9.08 -34.72 7.46
C GLU A 115 8.55 -33.38 8.04
N VAL A 116 9.42 -32.39 8.18
CA VAL A 116 9.11 -31.04 8.68
C VAL A 116 8.43 -30.14 7.62
N ASN A 117 8.12 -30.67 6.43
CA ASN A 117 7.64 -29.85 5.31
C ASN A 117 6.23 -29.27 5.52
N GLY A 118 5.35 -29.95 6.27
CA GLY A 118 3.95 -29.52 6.43
C GLY A 118 3.73 -28.22 7.23
N ASP A 119 4.58 -27.95 8.22
CA ASP A 119 4.38 -26.80 9.11
C ASP A 119 4.96 -25.50 8.52
N LEU A 120 6.07 -25.58 7.78
CA LEU A 120 6.65 -24.43 7.09
C LEU A 120 5.73 -23.91 5.97
N ASP A 121 5.16 -24.82 5.17
CA ASP A 121 4.23 -24.46 4.10
C ASP A 121 2.95 -23.82 4.66
N ASN A 122 2.39 -24.35 5.74
CA ASN A 122 1.21 -23.79 6.40
C ASN A 122 1.47 -22.37 6.96
N ASN A 123 2.64 -22.16 7.57
CA ASN A 123 3.06 -20.85 8.08
C ASN A 123 3.22 -19.80 6.97
N ASP A 124 3.73 -20.19 5.80
CA ASP A 124 3.81 -19.31 4.63
C ASP A 124 2.42 -18.99 4.05
N HIS A 125 1.50 -19.96 4.04
CA HIS A 125 0.10 -19.73 3.68
C HIS A 125 -0.59 -18.74 4.62
N GLU A 126 -0.37 -18.84 5.94
CA GLU A 126 -0.93 -17.92 6.94
C GLU A 126 -0.40 -16.49 6.73
N LEU A 127 0.91 -16.33 6.53
CA LEU A 127 1.53 -15.04 6.28
C LEU A 127 1.01 -14.41 4.98
N LYS A 128 0.97 -15.18 3.89
CA LYS A 128 0.42 -14.73 2.60
C LYS A 128 -1.05 -14.31 2.75
N HIS A 129 -1.85 -15.04 3.52
CA HIS A 129 -3.24 -14.68 3.80
C HIS A 129 -3.35 -13.36 4.57
N ALA A 130 -2.54 -13.18 5.63
CA ALA A 130 -2.52 -11.95 6.42
C ALA A 130 -2.10 -10.72 5.57
N ILE A 131 -1.09 -10.88 4.72
CA ILE A 131 -0.64 -9.83 3.78
C ILE A 131 -1.75 -9.45 2.80
N ARG A 132 -2.45 -10.43 2.20
CA ARG A 132 -3.58 -10.15 1.30
C ARG A 132 -4.70 -9.40 2.02
N LYS A 133 -5.07 -9.85 3.22
CA LYS A 133 -6.10 -9.21 4.04
C LYS A 133 -5.73 -7.76 4.36
N PHE A 134 -4.47 -7.50 4.68
CA PHE A 134 -3.96 -6.16 4.88
C PHE A 134 -4.16 -5.28 3.63
N TYR A 135 -3.70 -5.70 2.44
CA TYR A 135 -3.86 -4.89 1.23
C TYR A 135 -5.31 -4.63 0.85
N ILE A 136 -6.20 -5.63 0.99
CA ILE A 136 -7.64 -5.45 0.76
C ILE A 136 -8.21 -4.42 1.74
N SER A 137 -7.83 -4.48 3.02
CA SER A 137 -8.31 -3.53 4.03
C SER A 137 -7.87 -2.08 3.78
N LEU A 138 -6.78 -1.86 3.04
CA LEU A 138 -6.34 -0.53 2.65
C LEU A 138 -7.24 0.08 1.56
N ILE A 139 -7.69 -0.72 0.61
CA ILE A 139 -8.51 -0.27 -0.52
C ILE A 139 -9.96 -0.04 -0.09
N CYS A 140 -10.45 -0.82 0.88
CA CYS A 140 -11.82 -0.70 1.41
C CYS A 140 -12.01 0.46 2.41
N GLN A 141 -11.00 1.33 2.59
CA GLN A 141 -11.12 2.47 3.50
C GLN A 141 -11.93 3.59 2.85
N THR A 142 -13.11 3.88 3.39
CA THR A 142 -13.84 5.11 3.08
C THR A 142 -13.18 6.26 3.81
N VAL A 143 -12.68 7.25 3.07
CA VAL A 143 -12.18 8.50 3.64
C VAL A 143 -13.09 9.64 3.26
N GLY A 144 -13.46 10.45 4.26
CA GLY A 144 -14.24 11.67 4.06
C GLY A 144 -13.46 12.75 3.29
N SER A 145 -13.99 13.97 3.25
CA SER A 145 -13.46 15.09 2.47
C SER A 145 -12.09 15.64 2.90
N ARG A 146 -11.46 15.09 3.94
CA ARG A 146 -10.19 15.57 4.47
C ARG A 146 -9.00 14.87 3.78
N PRO A 147 -8.00 15.63 3.33
CA PRO A 147 -6.85 15.07 2.64
C PRO A 147 -6.02 14.17 3.56
N PHE A 148 -5.39 13.14 2.98
CA PHE A 148 -4.40 12.25 3.61
C PHE A 148 -4.87 11.38 4.79
N ARG A 149 -6.18 11.30 5.08
CA ARG A 149 -6.72 10.34 6.05
C ARG A 149 -6.52 8.88 5.66
N SER A 150 -6.39 8.60 4.36
CA SER A 150 -6.08 7.27 3.85
C SER A 150 -4.57 7.06 3.85
N ALA A 151 -4.12 5.94 4.41
CA ALA A 151 -2.72 5.55 4.36
C ALA A 151 -2.21 5.41 2.91
N ILE A 152 -3.06 4.92 1.98
CA ILE A 152 -2.73 4.84 0.55
C ILE A 152 -2.54 6.25 -0.02
N LEU A 153 -3.49 7.16 0.20
CA LEU A 153 -3.41 8.50 -0.36
C LEU A 153 -2.22 9.28 0.20
N SER A 154 -1.94 9.14 1.49
CA SER A 154 -0.77 9.74 2.13
C SER A 154 0.54 9.16 1.58
N PHE A 155 0.63 7.84 1.40
CA PHE A 155 1.77 7.18 0.76
C PHE A 155 1.98 7.68 -0.68
N CYS A 156 0.91 7.75 -1.47
CA CYS A 156 0.96 8.28 -2.83
C CYS A 156 1.46 9.73 -2.86
N ALA A 157 0.94 10.58 -1.97
CA ALA A 157 1.36 11.97 -1.88
C ALA A 157 2.85 12.10 -1.52
N MET A 158 3.33 11.29 -0.58
CA MET A 158 4.74 11.24 -0.22
C MET A 158 5.61 10.75 -1.40
N LYS A 159 5.18 9.70 -2.12
CA LYS A 159 5.90 9.17 -3.28
C LYS A 159 5.94 10.15 -4.46
N SER A 160 4.90 10.97 -4.62
CA SER A 160 4.81 12.01 -5.65
C SER A 160 5.75 13.19 -5.41
N ARG A 161 6.23 13.39 -4.17
CA ARG A 161 7.30 14.34 -3.84
C ARG A 161 8.66 13.79 -4.30
N LYS A 162 8.83 13.55 -5.60
CA LYS A 162 10.18 13.40 -6.16
C LYS A 162 10.87 14.75 -6.01
N LYS A 163 12.04 14.78 -5.36
CA LYS A 163 12.97 15.92 -5.46
C LYS A 163 13.24 16.14 -6.94
N SER A 164 12.76 17.23 -7.52
CA SER A 164 13.38 17.76 -8.73
C SER A 164 14.82 18.09 -8.34
N TRP A 165 15.77 17.45 -9.00
CA TRP A 165 17.18 17.80 -8.87
C TRP A 165 17.46 19.09 -9.69
N THR A 166 16.59 20.09 -9.55
CA THR A 166 16.71 21.42 -10.14
C THR A 166 16.07 22.43 -9.19
N ARG A 167 16.94 23.03 -8.38
CA ARG A 167 16.71 24.31 -7.69
C ARG A 167 16.37 25.38 -8.74
N GLN A 168 15.11 25.51 -9.14
CA GLN A 168 14.63 26.71 -9.85
C GLN A 168 13.09 26.83 -9.90
N SER A 169 12.33 25.73 -9.85
CA SER A 169 10.85 25.76 -10.01
C SER A 169 10.06 26.00 -8.71
N ASP A 170 10.71 26.00 -7.54
CA ASP A 170 10.03 26.06 -6.22
C ASP A 170 9.27 27.39 -5.95
N LYS A 171 9.58 28.46 -6.68
CA LYS A 171 8.86 29.74 -6.54
C LYS A 171 7.51 29.75 -7.26
N GLU A 172 7.34 28.96 -8.31
CA GLU A 172 6.10 28.92 -9.11
C GLU A 172 5.04 28.00 -8.46
N GLN A 173 5.44 26.82 -7.98
CA GLN A 173 4.49 25.83 -7.44
C GLN A 173 3.90 26.22 -6.09
N ARG A 174 4.61 27.02 -5.28
CA ARG A 174 4.04 27.60 -4.05
C ARG A 174 2.88 28.56 -4.31
N ARG A 175 2.74 29.10 -5.53
CA ARG A 175 1.60 29.96 -5.91
C ARG A 175 0.35 29.16 -6.30
N LEU A 176 0.50 27.90 -6.70
CA LEU A 176 -0.62 27.07 -7.18
C LEU A 176 -1.25 26.18 -6.09
N CYS A 177 -0.54 25.90 -5.01
CA CYS A 177 -1.07 25.13 -3.88
C CYS A 177 -1.52 26.03 -2.72
N THR A 178 -2.49 26.91 -2.98
CA THR A 178 -3.24 27.58 -1.91
C THR A 178 -4.39 26.68 -1.48
N TRP A 179 -4.12 25.77 -0.54
CA TRP A 179 -5.18 25.06 0.18
C TRP A 179 -6.09 26.10 0.86
N HIS A 180 -7.28 26.32 0.29
CA HIS A 180 -8.30 27.12 0.92
C HIS A 180 -8.93 26.28 2.03
N LYS A 181 -8.91 26.81 3.27
CA LYS A 181 -9.66 26.21 4.38
C LYS A 181 -11.12 26.06 3.94
N PRO A 182 -11.76 24.88 4.08
CA PRO A 182 -13.18 24.77 3.80
C PRO A 182 -13.91 25.75 4.72
N ALA A 183 -14.69 26.65 4.13
CA ALA A 183 -15.49 27.62 4.87
C ALA A 183 -16.35 26.86 5.88
N ALA A 184 -16.17 27.19 7.15
CA ALA A 184 -17.09 26.79 8.20
C ALA A 184 -18.46 27.36 7.84
N ARG A 185 -19.38 26.50 7.36
CA ARG A 185 -20.78 26.87 7.29
C ARG A 185 -21.28 26.97 8.72
N ARG A 186 -21.44 28.21 9.18
CA ARG A 186 -22.09 28.53 10.44
C ARG A 186 -23.49 29.07 10.12
N LEU A 187 -24.49 28.19 10.29
CA LEU A 187 -25.91 28.43 10.65
C LEU A 187 -26.74 29.24 9.61
N GLN A 188 -28.05 29.11 9.46
CA GLN A 188 -29.15 29.07 10.45
C GLN A 188 -30.40 28.43 9.82
N LEU A 189 -31.19 27.72 10.64
CA LEU A 189 -32.64 27.90 10.79
C LEU A 189 -32.97 27.59 12.25
#